data_AF-A0A842M539-F1
#
_entry.id   AF-A0A842M539-F1
#
_cell.length_a   1.000
_cell.length_b   1.000
_cell.length_c   1.000
_cell.angle_alpha   90.00
_cell.angle_beta   90.00
_cell.angle_gamma   90.00
#
_symmetry.space_group_name_H-M   'P 1'
#
loop_
_entity.id
_entity.type
_entity.pdbx_description
1 polymer ?
#
loop_
_entity_poly.entity_id
_entity_poly.type
_entity_poly.pdbx_seq_one_letter_code
_entity_poly.pdbx_strand_id
1 'polypeptide(L)' 'MRGETEEEKLKRRLLKLLEEKKVIKTGDFILSSGKKSNYYVDIKKAITDPQVLDLIAELIKMNINTDKID' A
#
# COMPACT_ATOMS: atom_id res chain seq x y z
N MET A 1 -7.58 -23.24 12.15
CA MET A 1 -7.69 -21.98 11.37
C MET A 1 -6.32 -21.31 11.44
N ARG A 2 -5.67 -21.00 10.31
CA ARG A 2 -4.42 -20.21 10.35
C ARG A 2 -4.79 -18.79 10.80
N GLY A 3 -4.15 -18.31 11.85
CA GLY A 3 -4.27 -16.91 12.27
C GLY A 3 -3.60 -15.99 11.25
N GLU A 4 -4.05 -14.74 11.20
CA GLU A 4 -3.43 -13.70 10.38
C GLU A 4 -2.05 -13.33 10.92
N THR A 5 -1.07 -13.26 10.01
CA THR A 5 0.31 -12.82 10.29
C THR A 5 0.37 -11.32 10.61
N GLU A 6 1.44 -10.88 11.27
CA GLU A 6 1.63 -9.44 11.54
C GLU A 6 1.78 -8.63 10.25
N GLU A 7 2.42 -9.19 9.22
CA GLU A 7 2.56 -8.54 7.91
C GLU A 7 1.19 -8.33 7.24
N GLU A 8 0.31 -9.34 7.28
CA GLU A 8 -1.06 -9.21 6.75
C GLU A 8 -1.88 -8.15 7.51
N LYS A 9 -1.72 -8.08 8.84
CA LYS A 9 -2.36 -7.04 9.67
C LYS A 9 -1.92 -5.64 9.25
N LEU A 10 -0.62 -5.43 9.03
CA LEU A 10 -0.07 -4.15 8.60
C LEU A 10 -0.53 -3.77 7.19
N LYS A 11 -0.50 -4.71 6.24
CA LYS A 11 -1.03 -4.49 4.88
C LYS A 11 -2.50 -4.08 4.91
N ARG A 12 -3.32 -4.74 5.72
CA ARG A 12 -4.74 -4.39 5.87
C ARG A 12 -4.94 -3.00 6.48
N ARG A 13 -4.16 -2.64 7.52
CA ARG A 13 -4.19 -1.29 8.11
C ARG A 13 -3.82 -0.22 7.08
N LEU A 14 -2.76 -0.45 6.32
CA LEU A 14 -2.32 0.46 5.27
C LEU A 14 -3.41 0.61 4.19
N LEU A 15 -3.97 -0.49 3.70
CA LEU A 15 -5.03 -0.46 2.68
C LEU A 15 -6.22 0.38 3.14
N LYS A 16 -6.71 0.14 4.36
CA LYS A 16 -7.83 0.89 4.94
C LYS A 16 -7.53 2.39 5.02
N LEU A 17 -6.32 2.75 5.46
CA LEU A 17 -5.90 4.14 5.57
C LEU A 17 -5.81 4.84 4.19
N LEU A 18 -5.35 4.12 3.16
CA LEU A 18 -5.28 4.63 1.78
C LEU A 18 -6.67 4.81 1.16
N GLU A 19 -7.62 3.92 1.47
CA GLU A 19 -9.03 4.05 1.06
C GLU A 19 -9.69 5.27 1.73
N GLU A 20 -9.54 5.42 3.04
CA GLU A 20 -10.08 6.55 3.81
C GLU A 20 -9.57 7.90 3.27
N LYS A 21 -8.30 7.95 2.84
CA LYS A 21 -7.67 9.15 2.27
C LYS A 21 -7.94 9.34 0.77
N LYS A 22 -8.77 8.50 0.15
CA LYS A 22 -9.11 8.57 -1.29
C LYS A 22 -7.86 8.55 -2.20
N VAL A 23 -6.87 7.76 -1.79
CA VAL A 23 -5.65 7.48 -2.56
C VAL A 23 -5.97 6.50 -3.68
N ILE A 24 -6.78 5.49 -3.38
CA ILE A 24 -7.23 4.49 -4.34
C ILE A 24 -8.55 4.95 -4.95
N LYS A 25 -8.60 5.00 -6.29
CA LYS A 25 -9.79 5.34 -7.07
C LYS A 25 -10.19 4.11 -7.89
N THR A 26 -11.46 3.73 -7.85
CA THR A 26 -12.02 2.67 -8.69
C THR A 26 -12.76 3.27 -9.88
N GLY A 27 -12.74 2.59 -11.02
CA GLY A 27 -13.31 3.07 -12.28
C GLY A 27 -12.50 2.61 -13.49
N ASP A 28 -12.87 3.06 -14.68
CA ASP A 28 -12.17 2.69 -15.91
C ASP A 28 -11.03 3.67 -16.21
N PHE A 29 -9.79 3.20 -16.08
CA PHE A 29 -8.59 3.97 -16.37
C PHE A 29 -7.81 3.36 -17.53
N ILE A 30 -7.25 4.22 -18.38
CA ILE A 30 -6.23 3.83 -19.36
C ILE A 30 -4.87 4.24 -18.77
N LEU A 31 -4.00 3.25 -18.55
CA LEU A 31 -2.65 3.47 -18.04
C LEU A 31 -1.76 4.08 -19.12
N SER A 32 -0.61 4.63 -18.72
CA SER A 32 0.41 5.13 -19.67
C SER A 32 0.91 4.06 -20.64
N SER A 33 0.74 2.77 -20.31
CA SER A 33 1.03 1.63 -21.18
C SER A 33 -0.07 1.33 -22.22
N GLY A 34 -1.19 2.05 -22.20
CA GLY A 34 -2.37 1.79 -23.02
C GLY A 34 -3.29 0.68 -22.49
N LYS A 35 -2.90 -0.01 -21.41
CA LYS A 35 -3.71 -1.07 -20.79
C LYS A 35 -4.87 -0.47 -19.99
N LYS A 36 -6.01 -1.17 -19.98
CA LYS A 36 -7.14 -0.88 -19.08
C LYS A 36 -6.82 -1.34 -17.66
N SER A 37 -7.21 -0.52 -16.69
CA SER A 37 -7.17 -0.83 -15.26
C SER A 37 -8.49 -0.41 -14.63
N ASN A 38 -9.01 -1.21 -13.70
CA ASN A 38 -10.19 -0.89 -12.91
C ASN A 38 -9.88 -0.04 -11.67
N TYR A 39 -8.60 0.35 -11.48
CA TYR A 39 -8.16 1.21 -10.40
C TYR A 39 -7.03 2.15 -10.80
N TYR A 40 -6.91 3.25 -10.06
CA TYR A 40 -5.81 4.21 -10.10
C TYR A 40 -5.35 4.56 -8.69
N VAL A 41 -4.04 4.54 -8.43
CA VAL A 41 -3.45 4.85 -7.13
C VAL A 41 -2.76 6.22 -7.19
N ASP A 42 -3.37 7.21 -6.56
CA ASP A 42 -2.89 8.60 -6.49
C ASP A 42 -2.04 8.82 -5.24
N ILE A 43 -0.87 8.17 -5.19
CA ILE A 43 -0.05 8.08 -3.96
C ILE A 43 0.41 9.45 -3.43
N LYS A 44 0.47 10.48 -4.29
CA LYS A 44 0.87 11.85 -3.92
C LYS A 44 -0.01 12.45 -2.82
N LYS A 45 -1.22 11.95 -2.62
CA LYS A 45 -2.10 12.38 -1.52
C LYS A 45 -1.70 11.86 -0.14
N ALA A 46 -0.84 10.84 -0.09
CA ALA A 46 -0.46 10.14 1.14
C ALA A 46 0.99 10.38 1.57
N ILE A 47 1.83 10.98 0.70
CA ILE A 47 3.27 11.10 0.93
C ILE A 47 3.66 12.03 2.10
N THR A 48 2.73 12.87 2.58
CA THR A 48 2.95 13.73 3.75
C THR A 48 2.19 13.25 4.98
N ASP A 49 1.56 12.07 4.92
CA ASP A 49 0.79 11.55 6.03
C ASP A 49 1.68 10.67 6.94
N PRO A 50 1.91 11.06 8.20
CA PRO A 50 2.82 10.33 9.08
C PRO A 50 2.38 8.89 9.32
N GLN A 51 1.08 8.62 9.45
CA GLN A 51 0.58 7.26 9.70
C GLN A 51 0.78 6.36 8.49
N VAL A 52 0.60 6.88 7.27
CA VAL A 52 0.89 6.13 6.04
C VAL A 52 2.38 5.81 5.95
N LEU A 53 3.24 6.81 6.20
CA LEU A 53 4.69 6.64 6.14
C LEU A 53 5.19 5.62 7.17
N ASP A 54 4.69 5.66 8.41
CA ASP A 54 5.06 4.71 9.46
C ASP A 54 4.69 3.27 9.08
N LEU A 55 3.47 3.03 8.59
CA LEU A 55 3.03 1.70 8.16
C LEU A 55 3.85 1.16 6.98
N ILE A 56 4.19 2.02 6.02
CA ILE A 56 5.06 1.65 4.90
C ILE A 56 6.47 1.31 5.40
N ALA A 57 7.03 2.11 6.32
CA ALA A 57 8.35 1.88 6.90
C ALA A 57 8.43 0.54 7.66
N GLU A 58 7.39 0.19 8.42
CA GLU A 58 7.30 -1.11 9.10
C GLU A 58 7.28 -2.28 8.10
N LEU A 59 6.50 -2.17 7.03
CA LEU A 59 6.44 -3.19 5.98
C LEU A 59 7.78 -3.32 5.23
N ILE A 60 8.46 -2.21 4.95
CA ILE A 60 9.79 -2.23 4.32
C ILE A 60 10.80 -2.92 5.26
N LYS A 61 10.80 -2.56 6.56
CA LYS A 61 11.67 -3.18 7.56
C LYS A 61 11.49 -4.70 7.64
N MET A 62 10.25 -5.19 7.54
CA MET A 62 9.98 -6.63 7.51
C MET A 62 10.61 -7.32 6.30
N ASN A 63 10.54 -6.70 5.11
CA ASN A 63 11.14 -7.25 3.88
C ASN A 63 12.68 -7.17 3.89
N ILE A 64 13.27 -6.10 4.43
CA ILE A 64 14.72 -5.98 4.54
C ILE A 64 15.30 -7.03 5.50
N ASN A 65 14.56 -7.43 6.54
CA ASN A 65 15.04 -8.50 7.42
C ASN A 65 14.99 -9.88 6.75
N THR A 66 14.17 -10.07 5.71
CA THR A 66 14.08 -11.32 4.95
C THR A 66 15.07 -11.38 3.80
N ASP A 67 15.36 -10.24 3.19
CA ASP A 67 16.35 -10.11 2.13
C ASP A 67 17.72 -9.85 2.78
N LYS A 68 18.70 -10.74 2.62
CA LYS A 68 20.07 -10.43 3.02
C LYS A 68 20.59 -9.31 2.12
N ILE A 69 20.43 -8.07 2.56
CA ILE A 69 20.96 -6.90 1.86
C ILE A 69 22.43 -6.76 2.28
N ASP A 70 23.34 -7.14 1.39
CA ASP A 70 24.78 -6.88 1.48
C ASP A 70 25.11 -5.40 1.19
#